data_AF-A0A1E1KMI9-F1
#
_entry.id   AF-A0A1E1KMI9-F1
#
_cell.length_a   1.000
_cell.length_b   1.000
_cell.length_c   1.000
_cell.angle_alpha   90.00
_cell.angle_beta   90.00
_cell.angle_gamma   90.00
#
_symmetry.space_group_name_H-M   'P 1'
#
loop_
_entity.id
_entity.type
_entity.pdbx_description
1 polymer ?
#
loop_
_entity_poly.entity_id
_entity_poly.type
_entity_poly.pdbx_seq_one_letter_code
_entity_poly.pdbx_strand_id
1 'polypeptide(L)'
;MCIPLFAHAAFSEVQFLDLMESRIKIQIEIVAEGVPAGALGTFQYFSTILNRHAQQLKDSTRALCRLAERSNQVLNGLKAKTPTPKGIVPPGIGIGPRQRSSENATVRNFVYGGREGSFTAEGLLEDYEQLHLRCIDLSNMCTQGITLAMNKATIEESRKAVEQSERLKRLTLLATLFIPISFSSSLFGMNVDLLGQSTVNFGCFFVVCLPITLFAYILYLWDFQVLKRCWARFWKGCHGARRDMTPGKSEKDPSHIV
;
A
#
# COMPACT_ATOMS: atom_id res chain seq x y z
N MET A 1 -4.43 -0.37 39.60
CA MET A 1 -3.38 0.64 39.32
C MET A 1 -2.82 0.59 37.89
N CYS A 2 -3.58 0.11 36.88
CA CYS A 2 -3.04 -0.02 35.52
C CYS A 2 -3.46 1.11 34.56
N ILE A 3 -4.56 1.81 34.88
CA ILE A 3 -5.14 2.88 34.06
C ILE A 3 -4.14 4.02 33.72
N PRO A 4 -3.34 4.57 34.66
CA PRO A 4 -2.40 5.65 34.32
C PRO A 4 -1.24 5.19 33.43
N LEU A 5 -0.87 3.90 33.45
CA LEU A 5 0.15 3.35 32.56
C LEU A 5 -0.34 3.31 31.11
N PHE A 6 -1.59 2.86 30.91
CA PHE A 6 -2.20 2.86 29.58
C PHE A 6 -2.45 4.28 29.05
N ALA A 7 -2.83 5.23 29.91
CA ALA A 7 -2.95 6.64 29.52
C ALA A 7 -1.60 7.23 29.07
N HIS A 8 -0.51 6.96 29.80
CA HIS A 8 0.83 7.37 29.37
C HIS A 8 1.27 6.70 28.07
N ALA A 9 0.96 5.41 27.88
CA ALA A 9 1.25 4.69 26.65
C ALA A 9 0.50 5.29 25.44
N ALA A 10 -0.79 5.59 25.59
CA ALA A 10 -1.58 6.25 24.55
C ALA A 10 -0.95 7.60 24.14
N PHE A 11 -0.55 8.42 25.13
CA PHE A 11 0.11 9.70 24.85
C PHE A 11 1.43 9.54 24.08
N SER A 12 2.24 8.53 24.43
CA SER A 12 3.49 8.24 23.71
C SER A 12 3.26 7.79 22.26
N GLU A 13 2.19 7.03 22.01
CA GLU A 13 1.83 6.58 20.66
C GLU A 13 1.32 7.72 19.78
N VAL A 14 0.55 8.67 20.34
CA VAL A 14 0.14 9.87 19.60
C VAL A 14 1.36 10.64 19.09
N GLN A 15 2.36 10.87 19.95
CA GLN A 15 3.60 11.56 19.56
C GLN A 15 4.39 10.79 18.49
N PHE A 16 4.43 9.46 18.60
CA PHE A 16 5.05 8.62 17.60
C PHE A 16 4.35 8.73 16.24
N LEU A 17 3.02 8.66 16.22
CA LEU A 17 2.25 8.78 14.99
C LEU A 17 2.41 10.16 14.34
N ASP A 18 2.42 11.24 15.11
CA ASP A 18 2.65 12.60 14.58
C ASP A 18 4.04 12.72 13.93
N LEU A 19 5.07 12.14 14.57
CA LEU A 19 6.42 12.07 14.00
C LEU A 19 6.43 11.24 12.71
N MET A 20 5.79 10.08 12.71
CA MET A 20 5.70 9.21 11.54
C MET A 20 4.97 9.90 10.39
N GLU A 21 3.86 10.57 10.66
CA GLU A 21 3.09 11.34 9.68
C GLU A 21 3.98 12.40 9.01
N SER A 22 4.70 13.17 9.81
CA SER A 22 5.64 14.19 9.31
C SER A 22 6.73 13.58 8.43
N ARG A 23 7.35 12.47 8.87
CA ARG A 23 8.38 11.76 8.09
C ARG A 23 7.85 11.18 6.79
N ILE A 24 6.64 10.60 6.81
CA ILE A 24 5.99 10.05 5.61
C ILE A 24 5.70 11.16 4.62
N LYS A 25 5.14 12.29 5.08
CA LYS A 25 4.84 13.45 4.22
C LYS A 25 6.10 13.99 3.53
N ILE A 26 7.18 14.22 4.29
CA ILE A 26 8.45 14.68 3.74
C ILE A 26 9.00 13.70 2.70
N GLN A 27 8.94 12.39 2.97
CA GLN A 27 9.41 11.39 2.01
C GLN A 27 8.55 11.35 0.74
N ILE A 28 7.23 11.54 0.85
CA ILE A 28 6.33 11.61 -0.31
C ILE A 28 6.67 12.83 -1.18
N GLU A 29 6.94 13.98 -0.56
CA GLU A 29 7.34 15.20 -1.27
C GLU A 29 8.68 15.03 -1.99
N ILE A 30 9.68 14.45 -1.33
CA ILE A 30 10.97 14.12 -1.97
C ILE A 30 10.76 13.20 -3.19
N VAL A 31 9.92 12.18 -3.05
CA VAL A 31 9.56 11.26 -4.16
C VAL A 31 8.80 11.98 -5.29
N ALA A 32 7.97 12.97 -4.94
CA ALA A 32 7.27 13.78 -5.91
C ALA A 32 8.24 14.63 -6.75
N GLU A 33 9.33 15.13 -6.17
CA GLU A 33 10.39 15.84 -6.91
C GLU A 33 11.27 14.90 -7.76
N GLY A 34 11.59 13.71 -7.24
CA GLY A 34 12.33 12.68 -7.97
C GLY A 34 12.45 11.40 -7.15
N VAL A 35 12.70 10.25 -7.78
CA VAL A 35 12.77 8.97 -7.03
C VAL A 35 14.18 8.79 -6.46
N PRO A 36 14.42 8.97 -5.14
CA PRO A 36 15.70 8.60 -4.56
C PRO A 36 15.81 7.07 -4.50
N ALA A 37 17.01 6.54 -4.72
CA ALA A 37 17.25 5.09 -4.80
C ALA A 37 16.83 4.29 -3.54
N GLY A 38 16.60 4.96 -2.40
CA GLY A 38 16.16 4.36 -1.14
C GLY A 38 14.70 4.58 -0.75
N ALA A 39 13.92 5.40 -1.46
CA ALA A 39 12.56 5.79 -1.01
C ALA A 39 11.63 4.59 -0.81
N LEU A 40 11.69 3.61 -1.71
CA LEU A 40 10.84 2.42 -1.64
C LEU A 40 11.09 1.63 -0.35
N GLY A 41 12.37 1.42 0.00
CA GLY A 41 12.76 0.73 1.22
C GLY A 41 12.34 1.51 2.47
N THR A 42 12.44 2.84 2.45
CA THR A 42 11.99 3.69 3.56
C THR A 42 10.48 3.59 3.80
N PHE A 43 9.65 3.65 2.76
CA PHE A 43 8.21 3.50 2.92
C PHE A 43 7.79 2.09 3.33
N GLN A 44 8.45 1.05 2.80
CA GLN A 44 8.23 -0.33 3.25
C GLN A 44 8.57 -0.49 4.73
N TYR A 45 9.68 0.09 5.16
CA TYR A 45 10.05 0.13 6.58
C TYR A 45 8.98 0.85 7.42
N PHE A 46 8.49 2.02 6.99
CA PHE A 46 7.42 2.75 7.69
C PHE A 46 6.10 1.97 7.76
N SER A 47 5.70 1.31 6.68
CA SER A 47 4.50 0.47 6.70
C SER A 47 4.65 -0.73 7.65
N THR A 48 5.81 -1.40 7.67
CA THR A 48 6.03 -2.54 8.58
C THR A 48 6.06 -2.12 10.05
N ILE A 49 6.70 -1.00 10.39
CA ILE A 49 6.73 -0.51 11.77
C ILE A 49 5.33 -0.08 12.23
N LEU A 50 4.57 0.63 11.38
CA LEU A 50 3.19 1.02 11.67
C LEU A 50 2.29 -0.20 11.86
N ASN A 51 2.37 -1.18 10.96
CA ASN A 51 1.55 -2.39 11.08
C ASN A 51 1.86 -3.18 12.36
N ARG A 52 3.13 -3.21 12.78
CA ARG A 52 3.52 -3.81 14.07
C ARG A 52 2.93 -3.06 15.26
N HIS A 53 3.00 -1.73 15.26
CA HIS A 53 2.40 -0.91 16.32
C HIS A 53 0.87 -1.00 16.32
N ALA A 54 0.22 -1.04 15.15
CA ALA A 54 -1.23 -1.25 15.04
C ALA A 54 -1.66 -2.56 15.70
N GLN A 55 -0.90 -3.63 15.50
CA GLN A 55 -1.16 -4.93 16.12
C GLN A 55 -0.90 -4.89 17.63
N GLN A 56 0.19 -4.28 18.08
CA GLN A 56 0.48 -4.10 19.50
C GLN A 56 -0.61 -3.30 20.21
N LEU A 57 -1.16 -2.28 19.54
CA LEU A 57 -2.22 -1.44 20.06
C LEU A 57 -3.54 -2.21 20.17
N LYS A 58 -3.83 -3.07 19.18
CA LYS A 58 -4.97 -3.98 19.19
C LYS A 58 -4.90 -5.01 20.33
N ASP A 59 -3.71 -5.56 20.58
CA ASP A 59 -3.48 -6.48 21.70
C ASP A 59 -3.62 -5.78 23.05
N SER A 60 -3.12 -4.54 23.14
CA SER A 60 -3.27 -3.69 24.35
C SER A 60 -4.73 -3.34 24.63
N THR A 61 -5.51 -3.01 23.60
CA THR A 61 -6.95 -2.75 23.70
C THR A 61 -7.69 -3.98 24.22
N ARG A 62 -7.37 -5.17 23.68
CA ARG A 62 -7.96 -6.44 24.14
C ARG A 62 -7.63 -6.72 25.61
N ALA A 63 -6.41 -6.42 26.06
CA ALA A 63 -6.03 -6.57 27.46
C ALA A 63 -6.80 -5.61 28.39
N LEU A 64 -7.01 -4.36 27.94
CA LEU A 64 -7.84 -3.37 28.62
C LEU A 64 -9.29 -3.82 28.76
N CYS A 65 -9.92 -4.33 27.69
CA CYS A 65 -11.28 -4.88 27.72
C CYS A 65 -11.41 -5.96 28.81
N ARG A 66 -10.47 -6.93 28.83
CA ARG A 66 -10.48 -8.01 29.83
C ARG A 66 -10.32 -7.49 31.26
N LEU A 67 -9.52 -6.43 31.45
CA LEU A 67 -9.32 -5.81 32.75
C LEU A 67 -10.60 -5.10 33.23
N ALA A 68 -11.30 -4.41 32.32
CA ALA A 68 -12.57 -3.73 32.59
C ALA A 68 -13.70 -4.72 32.91
N GLU A 69 -13.80 -5.83 32.17
CA GLU A 69 -14.77 -6.90 32.50
C GLU A 69 -14.51 -7.50 33.88
N ARG A 70 -13.24 -7.72 34.23
CA ARG A 70 -12.86 -8.29 35.52
C ARG A 70 -13.13 -7.32 36.69
N SER A 71 -12.91 -6.02 36.52
CA SER A 71 -13.26 -5.03 37.55
C SER A 71 -14.77 -4.97 37.78
N ASN A 72 -15.57 -5.03 36.72
CA ASN A 72 -17.03 -5.05 36.78
C ASN A 72 -17.57 -6.32 37.46
N GLN A 73 -16.98 -7.50 37.21
CA GLN A 73 -17.34 -8.74 37.92
C GLN A 73 -17.03 -8.67 39.43
N VAL A 74 -15.88 -8.13 39.81
CA VAL A 74 -15.49 -7.98 41.23
C VAL A 74 -16.46 -7.03 41.95
N LEU A 75 -16.83 -5.92 41.32
CA LEU A 75 -17.79 -4.97 41.88
C LEU A 75 -19.19 -5.57 42.04
N ASN A 76 -19.67 -6.33 41.04
CA ASN A 76 -20.96 -7.01 41.10
C ASN A 76 -20.98 -8.17 42.12
N GLY A 77 -19.88 -8.91 42.27
CA GLY A 77 -19.74 -9.97 43.27
C GLY A 77 -19.69 -9.45 44.72
N LEU A 78 -19.17 -8.25 44.94
CA LEU A 78 -19.17 -7.60 46.26
C LEU A 78 -20.57 -7.09 46.65
N LYS A 79 -21.37 -6.66 45.66
CA LYS A 79 -22.78 -6.26 45.85
C LYS A 79 -23.69 -7.46 46.17
N ALA A 80 -23.36 -8.66 45.69
CA ALA A 80 -24.11 -9.89 45.98
C ALA A 80 -23.84 -10.49 47.38
N LYS A 81 -22.81 -10.01 48.09
CA LYS A 81 -22.34 -10.57 49.38
C LYS A 81 -22.66 -9.74 50.62
N THR A 82 -23.52 -8.72 50.54
CA THR A 82 -23.99 -7.98 51.73
C THR A 82 -25.28 -8.60 52.26
N PRO A 83 -25.28 -9.39 53.36
CA PRO A 83 -26.50 -9.83 54.01
C PRO A 83 -27.01 -8.68 54.89
N THR A 84 -28.22 -8.21 54.60
CA THR A 84 -28.97 -7.35 55.53
C THR A 84 -29.06 -8.02 56.91
N PRO A 85 -28.61 -7.41 58.02
CA PRO A 85 -28.86 -7.96 59.34
C PRO A 85 -30.33 -7.70 59.71
N LYS A 86 -31.12 -8.77 59.80
CA LYS A 86 -32.44 -8.73 60.46
C LYS A 86 -32.20 -8.59 61.97
N GLY A 87 -32.24 -7.35 62.46
CA GLY A 87 -32.26 -7.06 63.89
C GLY A 87 -33.61 -7.41 64.50
N ILE A 88 -33.60 -8.31 65.48
CA ILE A 88 -34.72 -8.67 66.34
C ILE A 88 -35.04 -7.47 67.25
N VAL A 89 -36.29 -7.04 67.25
CA VAL A 89 -36.85 -6.00 68.14
C VAL A 89 -37.36 -6.67 69.43
N PRO A 90 -37.01 -6.17 70.63
CA PRO A 90 -37.84 -6.34 71.83
C PRO A 90 -38.62 -5.04 72.15
N PRO A 91 -39.79 -5.13 72.82
CA PRO A 91 -40.66 -3.99 73.08
C PRO A 91 -40.19 -3.17 74.27
N GLY A 92 -40.34 -1.85 74.17
CA GLY A 92 -39.92 -0.88 75.18
C GLY A 92 -40.87 -0.74 76.37
N ILE A 93 -40.30 -0.27 77.48
CA ILE A 93 -40.97 0.46 78.55
C ILE A 93 -40.09 1.67 78.87
N GLY A 94 -40.69 2.86 78.93
CA GLY A 94 -39.99 4.14 78.87
C GLY A 94 -39.72 4.87 80.19
N ILE A 95 -39.29 6.13 79.97
CA ILE A 95 -39.24 7.31 80.86
C ILE A 95 -37.90 7.58 81.59
N GLY A 96 -37.25 8.70 81.23
CA GLY A 96 -36.24 9.41 82.05
C GLY A 96 -35.18 10.19 81.24
N PRO A 97 -34.94 11.50 81.46
CA PRO A 97 -34.09 12.32 80.59
C PRO A 97 -32.64 12.51 81.08
N ARG A 98 -31.77 12.92 80.13
CA ARG A 98 -30.68 13.93 80.23
C ARG A 98 -29.21 13.43 80.21
N GLN A 99 -28.46 13.97 79.21
CA GLN A 99 -27.00 14.19 79.08
C GLN A 99 -26.08 12.94 79.04
N ARG A 100 -25.12 12.78 78.10
CA ARG A 100 -24.06 13.72 77.65
C ARG A 100 -23.36 13.24 76.36
N SER A 101 -23.09 14.17 75.44
CA SER A 101 -21.87 14.36 74.59
C SER A 101 -21.00 13.16 74.16
N SER A 102 -20.85 12.94 72.85
CA SER A 102 -19.52 12.91 72.19
C SER A 102 -19.67 12.99 70.66
N GLU A 103 -18.84 13.82 70.05
CA GLU A 103 -18.77 14.19 68.63
C GLU A 103 -18.43 13.01 67.71
N ASN A 104 -19.04 12.95 66.51
CA ASN A 104 -18.31 12.97 65.24
C ASN A 104 -19.23 12.91 63.99
N ALA A 105 -19.05 13.95 63.16
CA ALA A 105 -19.17 13.97 61.70
C ALA A 105 -20.35 13.22 61.02
N THR A 106 -21.40 13.99 60.72
CA THR A 106 -22.29 13.73 59.59
C THR A 106 -21.51 13.88 58.28
N VAL A 107 -20.79 12.84 57.86
CA VAL A 107 -20.33 12.71 56.48
C VAL A 107 -21.53 12.33 55.64
N ARG A 108 -22.27 13.36 55.19
CA ARG A 108 -23.21 13.23 54.08
C ARG A 108 -22.42 12.68 52.91
N ASN A 109 -22.73 11.45 52.52
CA ASN A 109 -22.26 10.83 51.30
C ASN A 109 -22.60 11.75 50.12
N PHE A 110 -21.61 12.55 49.71
CA PHE A 110 -21.62 13.28 48.47
C PHE A 110 -21.48 12.22 47.37
N VAL A 111 -22.60 11.83 46.79
CA VAL A 111 -22.66 11.20 45.48
C VAL A 111 -22.07 12.21 44.50
N TYR A 112 -20.78 12.08 44.21
CA TYR A 112 -20.15 12.75 43.08
C TYR A 112 -20.59 12.03 41.80
N GLY A 113 -21.73 12.45 41.28
CA GLY A 113 -22.00 12.38 39.84
C GLY A 113 -21.21 13.47 39.12
N GLY A 114 -20.69 13.14 37.94
CA GLY A 114 -20.34 14.12 36.92
C GLY A 114 -18.92 14.68 36.99
N ARG A 115 -17.95 13.89 36.53
CA ARG A 115 -16.91 14.40 35.62
C ARG A 115 -16.40 13.24 34.77
N GLU A 116 -16.91 13.14 33.54
CA GLU A 116 -16.31 12.38 32.45
C GLU A 116 -14.86 12.85 32.32
N GLY A 117 -13.94 12.12 32.95
CA GLY A 117 -12.51 12.33 32.81
C GLY A 117 -12.01 11.30 31.82
N SER A 118 -11.08 11.70 30.95
CA SER A 118 -10.23 10.89 30.07
C SER A 118 -9.42 9.77 30.77
N PHE A 119 -9.77 9.44 32.01
CA PHE A 119 -9.17 8.44 32.88
C PHE A 119 -10.17 7.33 33.26
N THR A 120 -11.39 7.33 32.72
CA THR A 120 -12.26 6.15 32.75
C THR A 120 -11.80 5.13 31.70
N ALA A 121 -12.01 3.84 31.99
CA ALA A 121 -11.58 2.75 31.10
C ALA A 121 -12.22 2.83 29.70
N GLU A 122 -13.45 3.36 29.61
CA GLU A 122 -14.20 3.53 28.35
C GLU A 122 -13.58 4.62 27.45
N GLY A 123 -13.27 5.80 27.99
CA GLY A 123 -12.65 6.88 27.20
C GLY A 123 -11.25 6.49 26.70
N LEU A 124 -10.50 5.74 27.50
CA LEU A 124 -9.21 5.21 27.07
C LEU A 124 -9.37 4.17 25.95
N LEU A 125 -10.46 3.42 25.92
CA LEU A 125 -10.72 2.43 24.87
C LEU A 125 -11.00 3.13 23.53
N GLU A 126 -11.80 4.21 23.56
CA GLU A 126 -12.06 5.07 22.40
C GLU A 126 -10.75 5.72 21.87
N ASP A 127 -9.90 6.23 22.76
CA ASP A 127 -8.61 6.82 22.40
C ASP A 127 -7.71 5.80 21.66
N TYR A 128 -7.65 4.56 22.15
CA TYR A 128 -6.89 3.48 21.53
C TYR A 128 -7.46 3.05 20.17
N GLU A 129 -8.78 3.05 20.01
CA GLU A 129 -9.43 2.77 18.72
C GLU A 129 -9.10 3.86 17.68
N GLN A 130 -9.20 5.13 18.07
CA GLN A 130 -8.83 6.26 17.21
C GLN A 130 -7.37 6.18 16.77
N LEU A 131 -6.48 5.83 17.70
CA LEU A 131 -5.06 5.68 17.45
C LEU A 131 -4.76 4.49 16.52
N HIS A 132 -5.53 3.40 16.60
CA HIS A 132 -5.45 2.27 15.68
C HIS A 132 -5.84 2.68 14.25
N LEU A 133 -6.95 3.43 14.11
CA LEU A 133 -7.41 3.93 12.82
C LEU A 133 -6.38 4.86 12.18
N ARG A 134 -5.78 5.77 12.95
CA ARG A 134 -4.69 6.64 12.48
C ARG A 134 -3.50 5.85 11.97
N CYS A 135 -3.10 4.80 12.68
CA CYS A 135 -1.98 3.96 12.28
C CYS A 135 -2.23 3.26 10.93
N ILE A 136 -3.47 2.78 10.71
CA ILE A 136 -3.89 2.19 9.43
C ILE A 136 -3.85 3.24 8.31
N ASP A 137 -4.35 4.45 8.57
CA ASP A 137 -4.35 5.55 7.60
C ASP A 137 -2.93 5.92 7.15
N LEU A 138 -2.00 6.08 8.11
CA LEU A 138 -0.59 6.33 7.81
C LEU A 138 0.06 5.17 7.02
N SER A 139 -0.32 3.92 7.30
CA SER A 139 0.16 2.76 6.53
C SER A 139 -0.37 2.77 5.08
N ASN A 140 -1.63 3.18 4.89
CA ASN A 140 -2.21 3.37 3.56
C ASN A 140 -1.49 4.50 2.80
N MET A 141 -1.17 5.61 3.47
CA MET A 141 -0.35 6.68 2.88
C MET A 141 1.04 6.18 2.45
N CYS A 142 1.70 5.35 3.27
CA CYS A 142 2.97 4.71 2.88
C CYS A 142 2.81 3.86 1.63
N THR A 143 1.73 3.09 1.53
CA THR A 143 1.42 2.24 0.38
C THR A 143 1.19 3.07 -0.89
N GLN A 144 0.49 4.20 -0.78
CA GLN A 144 0.33 5.16 -1.87
C GLN A 144 1.67 5.77 -2.30
N GLY A 145 2.52 6.14 -1.33
CA GLY A 145 3.88 6.63 -1.59
C GLY A 145 4.75 5.60 -2.31
N ILE A 146 4.66 4.32 -1.94
CA ILE A 146 5.31 3.19 -2.63
C ILE A 146 4.86 3.10 -4.08
N THR A 147 3.54 3.09 -4.33
CA THR A 147 2.99 3.00 -5.68
C THR A 147 3.42 4.19 -6.53
N LEU A 148 3.42 5.41 -5.97
CA LEU A 148 3.89 6.60 -6.66
C LEU A 148 5.38 6.49 -7.02
N ALA A 149 6.24 6.12 -6.07
CA ALA A 149 7.66 5.94 -6.30
C ALA A 149 7.95 4.88 -7.38
N MET A 150 7.25 3.75 -7.32
CA MET A 150 7.38 2.67 -8.31
C MET A 150 6.96 3.14 -9.70
N ASN A 151 5.78 3.75 -9.82
CA ASN A 151 5.29 4.25 -11.11
C ASN A 151 6.27 5.25 -11.74
N LYS A 152 6.82 6.17 -10.93
CA LYS A 152 7.83 7.11 -11.42
C LYS A 152 9.12 6.43 -11.86
N ALA A 153 9.63 5.46 -11.09
CA ALA A 153 10.82 4.70 -11.46
C ALA A 153 10.60 3.95 -12.78
N THR A 154 9.46 3.28 -12.93
CA THR A 154 9.09 2.56 -14.15
C THR A 154 8.97 3.49 -15.36
N ILE A 155 8.40 4.69 -15.19
CA ILE A 155 8.33 5.69 -16.28
C ILE A 155 9.73 6.13 -16.70
N GLU A 156 10.62 6.42 -15.75
CA GLU A 156 11.99 6.86 -16.06
C GLU A 156 12.80 5.75 -16.74
N GLU A 157 12.68 4.50 -16.28
CA GLU A 157 13.29 3.34 -16.92
C GLU A 157 12.74 3.12 -18.33
N SER A 158 11.42 3.25 -18.51
CA SER A 158 10.78 3.14 -19.82
C SER A 158 11.29 4.21 -20.79
N ARG A 159 11.44 5.46 -20.32
CA ARG A 159 11.99 6.55 -21.12
C ARG A 159 13.41 6.25 -21.59
N LYS A 160 14.26 5.76 -20.69
CA LYS A 160 15.63 5.34 -21.02
C LYS A 160 15.66 4.19 -22.03
N ALA A 161 14.78 3.19 -21.87
CA ALA A 161 14.68 2.07 -22.81
C ALA A 161 14.23 2.53 -24.21
N VAL A 162 13.32 3.51 -24.30
CA VAL A 162 12.92 4.12 -25.57
C VAL A 162 14.10 4.84 -26.22
N GLU A 163 14.86 5.62 -25.45
CA GLU A 163 16.05 6.33 -25.97
C GLU A 163 17.12 5.33 -26.47
N GLN A 164 17.35 4.25 -25.71
CA GLN A 164 18.26 3.17 -26.12
C GLN A 164 17.78 2.50 -27.41
N SER A 165 16.48 2.23 -27.52
CA SER A 165 15.88 1.64 -28.72
C SER A 165 16.04 2.53 -29.95
N GLU A 166 15.97 3.86 -29.78
CA GLU A 166 16.21 4.81 -30.87
C GLU A 166 17.66 4.75 -31.36
N ARG A 167 18.63 4.69 -30.44
CA ARG A 167 20.06 4.54 -30.79
C ARG A 167 20.31 3.22 -31.52
N LEU A 168 19.74 2.12 -31.03
CA LEU A 168 19.81 0.82 -31.70
C LEU A 168 19.18 0.86 -33.09
N LYS A 169 18.02 1.51 -33.25
CA LYS A 169 17.36 1.66 -34.55
C LYS A 169 18.26 2.36 -35.57
N ARG A 170 18.97 3.42 -35.17
CA ARG A 170 19.92 4.12 -36.05
C ARG A 170 21.07 3.18 -36.47
N LEU A 171 21.65 2.43 -35.53
CA LEU A 171 22.71 1.47 -35.83
C LEU A 171 22.24 0.35 -36.77
N THR A 172 21.07 -0.23 -36.51
CA THR A 172 20.48 -1.25 -37.39
C THR A 172 20.24 -0.71 -38.78
N LEU A 173 19.74 0.53 -38.93
CA LEU A 173 19.57 1.14 -40.25
C LEU A 173 20.89 1.25 -41.02
N LEU A 174 21.97 1.71 -40.38
CA LEU A 174 23.29 1.75 -41.01
C LEU A 174 23.77 0.35 -41.42
N ALA A 175 23.66 -0.63 -40.52
CA ALA A 175 24.08 -2.00 -40.79
C ALA A 175 23.29 -2.61 -41.97
N THR A 176 21.97 -2.42 -42.01
CA THR A 176 21.11 -2.91 -43.10
C THR A 176 21.46 -2.33 -44.46
N LEU A 177 22.00 -1.12 -44.52
CA LEU A 177 22.50 -0.52 -45.76
C LEU A 177 23.92 -0.99 -46.10
N PHE A 178 24.80 -1.10 -45.10
CA PHE A 178 26.20 -1.44 -45.31
C PHE A 178 26.40 -2.89 -45.75
N ILE A 179 25.70 -3.84 -45.13
CA ILE A 179 25.85 -5.29 -45.42
C ILE A 179 25.73 -5.62 -46.92
N PRO A 180 24.65 -5.26 -47.65
CA PRO A 180 24.51 -5.58 -49.07
C PRO A 180 25.50 -4.81 -49.97
N ILE A 181 25.84 -3.57 -49.60
CA ILE A 181 26.80 -2.74 -50.35
C ILE A 181 28.21 -3.32 -50.21
N SER A 182 28.62 -3.70 -49.01
CA SER A 182 29.92 -4.33 -48.74
C SER A 182 30.05 -5.69 -49.40
N PHE A 183 28.98 -6.50 -49.39
CA PHE A 183 28.96 -7.78 -50.10
C PHE A 183 29.15 -7.59 -51.61
N SER A 184 28.42 -6.65 -52.21
CA SER A 184 28.58 -6.31 -53.63
C SER A 184 30.01 -5.85 -53.91
N SER A 185 30.56 -4.94 -53.09
CA SER A 185 31.95 -4.48 -53.23
C SER A 185 32.97 -5.60 -53.09
N SER A 186 32.73 -6.60 -52.22
CA SER A 186 33.63 -7.74 -52.06
C SER A 186 33.57 -8.71 -53.25
N LEU A 187 32.38 -8.96 -53.81
CA LEU A 187 32.22 -9.77 -55.02
C LEU A 187 32.92 -9.15 -56.23
N PHE A 188 32.76 -7.84 -56.42
CA PHE A 188 33.41 -7.11 -57.51
C PHE A 188 34.88 -6.81 -57.24
N GLY A 189 35.31 -6.73 -55.98
CA GLY A 189 36.70 -6.48 -55.62
C GLY A 189 37.63 -7.70 -55.76
N MET A 190 37.08 -8.93 -55.75
CA MET A 190 37.88 -10.15 -55.66
C MET A 190 38.08 -10.89 -56.99
N ASN A 191 37.27 -10.65 -58.03
CA ASN A 191 37.33 -11.51 -59.23
C ASN A 191 36.86 -10.87 -60.55
N VAL A 192 37.39 -9.69 -60.90
CA VAL A 192 37.15 -9.09 -62.23
C VAL A 192 38.03 -9.72 -63.32
N ASP A 193 39.10 -10.43 -62.96
CA ASP A 193 39.97 -11.11 -63.93
C ASP A 193 39.38 -12.42 -64.49
N LEU A 194 38.47 -13.10 -63.79
CA LEU A 194 37.77 -14.29 -64.33
C LEU A 194 36.59 -13.95 -65.27
N LEU A 195 36.14 -12.69 -65.33
CA LEU A 195 35.12 -12.23 -66.29
C LEU A 195 35.78 -11.74 -67.59
N GLY A 196 36.69 -12.57 -68.12
CA GLY A 196 37.54 -12.31 -69.28
C GLY A 196 36.78 -12.13 -70.59
N GLN A 197 36.13 -10.99 -70.78
CA GLN A 197 35.76 -10.48 -72.10
C GLN A 197 35.67 -8.95 -72.07
N SER A 198 36.47 -8.35 -72.94
CA SER A 198 36.51 -6.93 -73.29
C SER A 198 35.11 -6.31 -73.32
N THR A 199 34.94 -5.18 -72.62
CA THR A 199 33.71 -4.35 -72.50
C THR A 199 32.75 -4.65 -71.34
N VAL A 200 33.24 -4.98 -70.15
CA VAL A 200 32.44 -4.83 -68.93
C VAL A 200 32.17 -3.34 -68.65
N ASN A 201 31.07 -2.85 -69.19
CA ASN A 201 30.51 -1.53 -68.88
C ASN A 201 30.36 -1.39 -67.36
N PHE A 202 30.87 -0.29 -66.79
CA PHE A 202 30.65 0.11 -65.39
C PHE A 202 29.17 0.03 -64.94
N GLY A 203 28.22 0.00 -65.90
CA GLY A 203 26.81 -0.27 -65.66
C GLY A 203 26.45 -1.64 -65.07
N CYS A 204 27.28 -2.69 -65.21
CA CYS A 204 26.97 -4.02 -64.64
C CYS A 204 26.95 -3.98 -63.10
N PHE A 205 27.78 -3.15 -62.49
CA PHE A 205 27.72 -2.86 -61.05
C PHE A 205 26.37 -2.30 -60.64
N PHE A 206 25.82 -1.34 -61.40
CA PHE A 206 24.48 -0.80 -61.15
C PHE A 206 23.40 -1.86 -61.35
N VAL A 207 23.52 -2.70 -62.40
CA VAL A 207 22.53 -3.75 -62.70
C VAL A 207 22.47 -4.82 -61.62
N VAL A 208 23.56 -5.09 -60.89
CA VAL A 208 23.57 -6.09 -59.78
C VAL A 208 23.31 -5.44 -58.41
N CYS A 209 23.90 -4.27 -58.16
CA CYS A 209 23.79 -3.58 -56.87
C CYS A 209 22.38 -3.05 -56.61
N LEU A 210 21.73 -2.49 -57.64
CA LEU A 210 20.40 -1.88 -57.54
C LEU A 210 19.29 -2.90 -57.23
N PRO A 211 19.19 -4.09 -57.86
CA PRO A 211 18.21 -5.09 -57.46
C PRO A 211 18.53 -5.74 -56.13
N ILE A 212 19.80 -5.88 -55.73
CA ILE A 212 20.18 -6.41 -54.41
C ILE A 212 19.78 -5.44 -53.29
N THR A 213 20.02 -4.13 -53.47
CA THR A 213 19.56 -3.10 -52.51
C THR A 213 18.04 -2.96 -52.54
N LEU A 214 17.42 -3.00 -53.71
CA LEU A 214 15.96 -2.98 -53.84
C LEU A 214 15.33 -4.19 -53.17
N PHE A 215 15.90 -5.39 -53.33
CA PHE A 215 15.42 -6.62 -52.72
C PHE A 215 15.59 -6.59 -51.19
N ALA A 216 16.73 -6.13 -50.67
CA ALA A 216 16.92 -5.93 -49.23
C ALA A 216 15.93 -4.89 -48.66
N TYR A 217 15.66 -3.81 -49.40
CA TYR A 217 14.68 -2.79 -49.03
C TYR A 217 13.24 -3.31 -49.08
N ILE A 218 12.90 -4.13 -50.09
CA ILE A 218 11.60 -4.79 -50.21
C ILE A 218 11.42 -5.80 -49.08
N LEU A 219 12.43 -6.60 -48.73
CA LEU A 219 12.36 -7.50 -47.58
C LEU A 219 12.16 -6.72 -46.26
N TYR A 220 12.88 -5.61 -46.07
CA TYR A 220 12.70 -4.74 -44.90
C TYR A 220 11.29 -4.13 -44.82
N LEU A 221 10.78 -3.61 -45.94
CA LEU A 221 9.42 -3.04 -46.01
C LEU A 221 8.34 -4.12 -45.88
N TRP A 222 8.55 -5.30 -46.45
CA TRP A 222 7.62 -6.43 -46.38
C TRP A 222 7.54 -6.97 -44.95
N ASP A 223 8.67 -7.13 -44.27
CA ASP A 223 8.72 -7.49 -42.86
C ASP A 223 7.95 -6.46 -42.02
N PHE A 224 8.20 -5.16 -42.23
CA PHE A 224 7.46 -4.10 -41.53
C PHE A 224 5.93 -4.13 -41.80
N GLN A 225 5.50 -4.40 -43.03
CA GLN A 225 4.08 -4.51 -43.37
C GLN A 225 3.42 -5.80 -42.85
N VAL A 226 4.09 -6.94 -42.94
CA VAL A 226 3.61 -8.22 -42.39
C VAL A 226 3.56 -8.13 -40.88
N LEU A 227 4.59 -7.59 -40.25
CA LEU A 227 4.65 -7.34 -38.81
C LEU A 227 3.52 -6.40 -38.39
N LYS A 228 3.28 -5.29 -39.09
CA LYS A 228 2.15 -4.37 -38.82
C LYS A 228 0.79 -5.06 -38.98
N ARG A 229 0.62 -5.91 -39.99
CA ARG A 229 -0.64 -6.63 -40.25
C ARG A 229 -0.87 -7.76 -39.22
N CYS A 230 0.19 -8.40 -38.75
CA CYS A 230 0.14 -9.35 -37.63
C CYS A 230 -0.12 -8.62 -36.30
N TRP A 231 0.55 -7.50 -36.03
CA TRP A 231 0.30 -6.66 -34.87
C TRP A 231 -1.13 -6.13 -34.82
N ALA A 232 -1.70 -5.69 -35.95
CA ALA A 232 -3.09 -5.23 -36.01
C ALA A 232 -4.10 -6.36 -35.73
N ARG A 233 -3.80 -7.58 -36.17
CA ARG A 233 -4.62 -8.78 -35.86
C ARG A 233 -4.48 -9.18 -34.40
N PHE A 234 -3.27 -9.15 -33.86
CA PHE A 234 -2.98 -9.44 -32.45
C PHE A 234 -3.64 -8.41 -31.52
N TRP A 235 -3.55 -7.12 -31.86
CA TRP A 235 -4.20 -6.04 -31.11
C TRP A 235 -5.72 -6.20 -31.09
N LYS A 236 -6.34 -6.54 -32.24
CA LYS A 236 -7.78 -6.84 -32.30
C LYS A 236 -8.16 -8.07 -31.46
N GLY A 237 -7.30 -9.08 -31.39
CA GLY A 237 -7.51 -10.25 -30.52
C GLY A 237 -7.45 -9.91 -29.03
N CYS A 238 -6.42 -9.16 -28.59
CA CYS A 238 -6.27 -8.77 -27.18
C CYS A 238 -7.33 -7.74 -26.72
N HIS A 239 -7.78 -6.86 -27.62
CA HIS A 239 -8.82 -5.89 -27.29
C HIS A 239 -10.22 -6.52 -27.22
N GLY A 240 -10.42 -7.68 -27.88
CA GLY A 240 -11.61 -8.52 -27.73
C GLY A 240 -11.64 -9.27 -26.40
N ALA A 241 -10.49 -9.80 -25.96
CA ALA A 241 -10.39 -10.56 -24.70
C ALA A 241 -10.65 -9.72 -23.43
N ARG A 242 -10.55 -8.38 -23.49
CA ARG A 242 -10.79 -7.51 -22.33
C ARG A 242 -12.27 -7.12 -22.14
N ARG A 243 -13.17 -7.47 -23.08
CA ARG A 243 -14.63 -7.23 -22.93
C ARG A 243 -15.42 -8.41 -22.37
N ASP A 244 -14.87 -9.62 -22.38
CA ASP A 244 -15.59 -10.83 -21.91
C ASP A 244 -15.34 -11.21 -20.45
N MET A 245 -14.70 -10.35 -19.66
CA MET A 245 -14.50 -10.59 -18.22
C MET A 245 -15.40 -9.66 -17.40
N THR A 246 -16.72 -9.74 -17.60
CA THR A 246 -17.69 -9.24 -16.61
C THR A 246 -18.01 -10.36 -15.62
N PRO A 247 -17.97 -10.09 -14.30
CA PRO A 247 -18.19 -11.11 -13.28
C PRO A 247 -19.67 -11.46 -13.23
N GLY A 248 -20.00 -12.73 -13.49
CA GLY A 248 -21.31 -13.28 -13.19
C GLY A 248 -21.57 -13.17 -11.70
N LYS A 249 -22.35 -12.15 -11.32
CA LYS A 249 -22.93 -11.96 -9.99
C LYS A 249 -24.41 -12.31 -10.10
N SER A 250 -24.84 -13.43 -9.49
CA SER A 250 -26.15 -13.49 -8.83
C SER A 250 -26.28 -14.77 -8.01
N GLU A 251 -25.78 -14.71 -6.79
CA GLU A 251 -26.39 -15.38 -5.64
C GLU A 251 -27.79 -14.77 -5.41
N LYS A 252 -28.82 -15.61 -5.32
CA LYS A 252 -30.03 -15.45 -4.48
C LYS A 252 -30.98 -16.61 -4.75
N ASP A 253 -30.93 -17.59 -3.87
CA ASP A 253 -32.01 -18.55 -3.66
C ASP A 253 -32.60 -18.24 -2.28
N PRO A 254 -33.83 -17.69 -2.17
CA PRO A 254 -34.50 -17.56 -0.90
C PRO A 254 -35.53 -18.69 -0.71
N SER A 255 -35.70 -19.06 0.56
CA SER A 255 -36.91 -19.64 1.16
C SER A 255 -37.19 -21.15 0.99
N HIS A 256 -36.86 -21.84 2.08
CA HIS A 256 -37.68 -22.83 2.78
C HIS A 256 -39.18 -22.46 2.92
N ILE A 257 -39.99 -23.49 3.25
CA ILE A 257 -41.40 -23.54 3.73
C ILE A 257 -42.40 -23.73 2.56
N VAL A 258 -43.12 -24.86 2.38
CA VAL A 258 -43.86 -25.74 3.31
C VAL A 258 -43.56 -27.21 3.05
#